data_AF-A0A820KQT3-F1
#
_entry.id   AF-A0A820KQT3-F1
#
_cell.length_a   1.000
_cell.length_b   1.000
_cell.length_c   1.000
_cell.angle_alpha   90.00
_cell.angle_beta   90.00
_cell.angle_gamma   90.00
#
_symmetry.space_group_name_H-M   'P 1'
#
loop_
_entity.id
_entity.type
_entity.pdbx_description
1 polymer ?
#
loop_
_entity_poly.entity_id
_entity_poly.type
_entity_poly.pdbx_seq_one_letter_code
_entity_poly.pdbx_strand_id
1 'polypeptide(L)'
;MHDGPCGNSPTSANPLKRPCTPPVHYHLKQDERFDVEKGILGYILNEMNGTIETDGYLFIPKGSCHTFWSAGNDDLIVNITLYNDQGMIPGRSADSYFENINGVRRDSPSLIATLQVQMGHDIYRCDIPQLFNLMFSKVFQLIALAFGYQIQYAEYTTPVV
;
A
#
# COMPACT_ATOMS: atom_id res chain seq x y z
N MET A 1 22.27 -11.84 -10.07
CA MET A 1 20.93 -11.23 -10.16
C MET A 1 19.99 -12.18 -9.48
N HIS A 2 19.60 -11.90 -8.23
CA HIS A 2 18.55 -12.65 -7.58
C HIS A 2 17.24 -11.98 -7.98
N ASP A 3 16.50 -12.60 -8.89
CA ASP A 3 15.10 -12.27 -9.08
C ASP A 3 14.41 -12.55 -7.74
N GLY A 4 14.15 -11.49 -6.97
CA GLY A 4 13.36 -11.60 -5.75
C GLY A 4 11.97 -12.17 -6.05
N PRO A 5 11.14 -12.45 -5.04
CA PRO A 5 9.77 -12.92 -5.25
C PRO A 5 8.93 -11.93 -6.10
N CYS A 6 9.39 -10.69 -6.22
CA CYS A 6 8.83 -9.60 -7.02
C CYS A 6 9.56 -9.35 -8.36
N GLY A 7 10.61 -10.13 -8.65
CA GLY A 7 11.50 -9.95 -9.80
C GLY A 7 10.81 -10.17 -11.14
N ASN A 8 11.55 -9.91 -12.22
CA ASN A 8 11.14 -9.81 -13.63
C ASN A 8 10.55 -11.09 -14.24
N SER A 9 9.58 -11.71 -13.58
CA SER A 9 8.82 -12.82 -14.13
C SER A 9 8.05 -12.29 -15.34
N PRO A 10 8.22 -12.89 -16.54
CA PRO A 10 7.54 -12.44 -17.74
C PRO A 10 6.03 -12.52 -17.50
N THR A 11 5.43 -11.36 -17.25
CA THR A 11 4.02 -11.08 -17.45
C THR A 11 3.06 -12.14 -16.91
N SER A 12 2.68 -12.03 -15.63
CA SER A 12 1.29 -12.40 -15.33
C SER A 12 0.43 -11.43 -16.15
N ALA A 13 -0.29 -11.93 -17.15
CA ALA A 13 -1.13 -11.14 -18.06
C ALA A 13 -2.20 -10.28 -17.33
N ASN A 14 -2.34 -10.47 -16.02
CA ASN A 14 -3.16 -9.66 -15.14
C ASN A 14 -2.26 -8.88 -14.15
N PRO A 15 -2.15 -7.54 -14.27
CA PRO A 15 -1.38 -6.69 -13.36
C PRO A 15 -1.77 -6.86 -11.88
N LEU A 16 -3.03 -7.20 -11.62
CA LEU A 16 -3.57 -7.36 -10.26
C LEU A 16 -3.15 -8.67 -9.57
N LYS A 17 -2.45 -9.56 -10.29
CA LYS A 17 -1.94 -10.83 -9.77
C LYS A 17 -0.41 -10.85 -9.61
N ARG A 18 0.26 -9.70 -9.80
CA ARG A 18 1.72 -9.62 -9.68
C ARG A 18 2.12 -9.76 -8.20
N PRO A 19 3.12 -10.60 -7.88
CA PRO A 19 3.68 -10.60 -6.53
C PRO A 19 4.24 -9.21 -6.22
N CYS A 20 4.00 -8.73 -4.99
CA CYS A 20 4.46 -7.44 -4.49
C CYS A 20 3.76 -6.19 -5.05
N THR A 21 2.66 -6.36 -5.79
CA THR A 21 1.71 -5.29 -6.09
C THR A 21 0.64 -5.21 -5.00
N PRO A 22 0.36 -4.03 -4.42
CA PRO A 22 -0.78 -3.87 -3.53
C PRO A 22 -2.08 -4.25 -4.26
N PRO A 23 -3.06 -4.89 -3.59
CA PRO A 23 -4.39 -5.04 -4.17
C PRO A 23 -4.97 -3.67 -4.53
N VAL A 24 -5.97 -3.61 -5.42
CA VAL A 24 -6.64 -2.35 -5.73
C VAL A 24 -7.27 -1.79 -4.45
N HIS A 25 -6.83 -0.61 -4.05
CA HIS A 25 -7.19 0.01 -2.78
C HIS A 25 -7.38 1.51 -2.92
N TYR A 26 -7.88 2.11 -1.85
CA TYR A 26 -8.00 3.56 -1.72
C TYR A 26 -7.71 3.96 -0.27
N HIS A 27 -7.30 5.22 -0.10
CA HIS A 27 -7.15 5.88 1.19
C HIS A 27 -8.32 6.84 1.41
N LEU A 28 -8.83 6.96 2.63
CA LEU A 28 -9.92 7.91 2.94
C LEU A 28 -9.39 9.30 3.30
N LYS A 29 -8.20 9.36 3.88
CA LYS A 29 -7.64 10.56 4.53
C LYS A 29 -6.32 10.99 3.93
N GLN A 30 -5.73 10.16 3.06
CA GLN A 30 -4.39 10.36 2.53
C GLN A 30 -4.42 10.52 1.01
N ASP A 31 -3.82 11.60 0.52
CA ASP A 31 -3.39 11.68 -0.88
C ASP A 31 -1.98 11.07 -0.97
N GLU A 32 -1.66 10.46 -2.11
CA GLU A 32 -0.33 9.90 -2.35
C GLU A 32 0.33 10.54 -3.57
N ARG A 33 1.65 10.74 -3.50
CA ARG A 33 2.48 11.13 -4.64
C ARG A 33 3.60 10.10 -4.81
N PHE A 34 3.70 9.55 -6.00
CA PHE A 34 4.76 8.61 -6.37
C PHE A 34 5.70 9.30 -7.34
N ASP A 35 6.95 9.52 -6.95
CA ASP A 35 8.00 10.04 -7.80
C ASP A 35 8.87 8.87 -8.28
N VAL A 36 8.98 8.67 -9.61
CA VAL A 36 9.70 7.53 -10.19
C VAL A 36 11.18 7.87 -10.33
N GLU A 37 12.00 7.29 -9.46
CA GLU A 37 13.45 7.52 -9.45
C GLU A 37 14.19 6.64 -10.46
N LYS A 38 13.64 5.46 -10.78
CA LYS A 38 14.21 4.53 -11.76
C LYS A 38 13.16 3.54 -12.26
N GLY A 39 13.22 3.19 -13.54
CA GLY A 39 12.39 2.14 -14.13
C GLY A 39 11.06 2.69 -14.67
N ILE A 40 10.07 1.79 -14.80
CA ILE A 40 8.75 2.11 -15.35
C ILE A 40 7.68 1.72 -14.33
N LEU A 41 6.98 2.72 -13.80
CA LEU A 41 5.84 2.54 -12.92
C LEU A 41 4.59 2.28 -13.76
N GLY A 42 4.02 1.09 -13.67
CA GLY A 42 2.66 0.85 -14.14
C GLY A 42 1.65 1.18 -13.06
N TYR A 43 0.50 1.75 -13.43
CA TYR A 43 -0.55 2.08 -12.48
C TYR A 43 -1.96 1.84 -13.03
N ILE A 44 -2.89 1.64 -12.11
CA ILE A 44 -4.33 1.84 -12.33
C ILE A 44 -4.74 2.95 -11.37
N LEU A 45 -5.47 3.93 -11.88
CA LEU A 45 -6.10 5.00 -11.11
C LEU A 45 -7.54 5.16 -11.60
N ASN A 46 -8.47 4.72 -10.76
CA ASN A 46 -9.87 4.49 -11.07
C ASN A 46 -10.01 3.54 -12.27
N GLU A 47 -10.58 4.03 -13.37
CA GLU A 47 -10.75 3.26 -14.62
C GLU A 47 -9.61 3.48 -15.62
N MET A 48 -8.65 4.35 -15.29
CA MET A 48 -7.51 4.66 -16.14
C MET A 48 -6.33 3.77 -15.80
N ASN A 49 -5.64 3.27 -16.82
CA ASN A 49 -4.36 2.60 -16.69
C ASN A 49 -3.28 3.38 -17.46
N GLY A 50 -2.04 3.25 -17.02
CA GLY A 50 -0.94 3.94 -17.67
C GLY A 50 0.41 3.50 -17.15
N THR A 51 1.44 4.13 -17.69
CA THR A 51 2.83 3.97 -17.27
C THR A 51 3.47 5.33 -17.08
N ILE A 52 4.39 5.43 -16.12
CA ILE A 52 5.21 6.61 -15.87
C ILE A 52 6.67 6.16 -15.88
N GLU A 53 7.48 6.85 -16.67
CA GLU A 53 8.91 6.61 -16.77
C GLU A 53 9.69 7.36 -15.68
N THR A 54 11.00 7.15 -15.65
CA THR A 54 11.92 7.83 -14.73
C THR A 54 11.79 9.36 -14.83
N ASP A 55 11.94 10.05 -13.71
CA ASP A 55 11.72 11.49 -13.50
C ASP A 55 10.26 11.96 -13.62
N GLY A 56 9.32 11.04 -13.90
CA GLY A 56 7.90 11.31 -13.86
C GLY A 56 7.30 11.14 -12.46
N TYR A 57 6.05 11.61 -12.29
CA TYR A 57 5.31 11.42 -11.04
C TYR A 57 3.84 11.07 -11.28
N LEU A 58 3.25 10.33 -10.33
CA LEU A 58 1.81 10.08 -10.21
C LEU A 58 1.28 10.78 -8.97
N PHE A 59 0.17 11.50 -9.09
CA PHE A 59 -0.57 12.00 -7.94
C PHE A 59 -1.90 11.25 -7.82
N ILE A 60 -2.19 10.75 -6.62
CA ILE A 60 -3.32 9.89 -6.30
C ILE A 60 -4.16 10.61 -5.24
N PRO A 61 -5.30 11.22 -5.62
CA PRO A 61 -6.18 11.84 -4.66
C PRO A 61 -6.84 10.81 -3.75
N LYS A 62 -7.04 11.15 -2.47
CA LYS A 62 -7.81 10.37 -1.51
C LYS A 62 -9.19 10.01 -2.08
N GLY A 63 -9.64 8.80 -1.75
CA GLY A 63 -10.87 8.19 -2.24
C GLY A 63 -10.73 7.57 -3.64
N SER A 64 -9.62 7.79 -4.35
CA SER A 64 -9.40 7.18 -5.66
C SER A 64 -8.92 5.74 -5.52
N CYS A 65 -9.53 4.85 -6.28
CA CYS A 65 -9.10 3.45 -6.34
C CYS A 65 -7.84 3.31 -7.17
N HIS A 66 -6.80 2.69 -6.65
CA HIS A 66 -5.53 2.59 -7.37
C HIS A 66 -4.72 1.36 -6.97
N THR A 67 -3.72 1.07 -7.80
CA THR A 67 -2.66 0.10 -7.56
C THR A 67 -1.47 0.42 -8.48
N PHE A 68 -0.30 -0.14 -8.20
CA PHE A 68 0.91 0.06 -8.99
C PHE A 68 1.78 -1.20 -9.06
N TRP A 69 2.63 -1.26 -10.09
CA TRP A 69 3.56 -2.37 -10.31
C TRP A 69 4.80 -1.90 -11.09
N SER A 70 5.87 -2.69 -11.04
CA SER A 70 6.99 -2.52 -11.99
C SER A 70 6.55 -3.01 -13.37
N ALA A 71 6.39 -2.09 -14.33
CA ALA A 71 5.91 -2.39 -15.68
C ALA A 71 7.04 -2.76 -16.66
N GLY A 72 8.28 -2.42 -16.34
CA GLY A 72 9.45 -2.69 -17.17
C GLY A 72 10.14 -4.04 -16.88
N ASN A 73 11.28 -4.24 -17.53
CA ASN A 73 12.19 -5.37 -17.29
C ASN A 73 13.30 -5.04 -16.29
N ASP A 74 13.36 -3.80 -15.82
CA ASP A 74 14.34 -3.32 -14.85
C ASP A 74 13.66 -3.08 -13.50
N ASP A 75 14.48 -3.01 -12.44
CA ASP A 75 14.00 -2.64 -11.11
C ASP A 75 13.31 -1.26 -11.13
N LEU A 76 12.15 -1.19 -10.49
CA LEU A 76 11.43 0.05 -10.23
C LEU A 76 11.84 0.61 -8.86
N ILE A 77 12.29 1.86 -8.83
CA ILE A 77 12.49 2.64 -7.60
C ILE A 77 11.50 3.79 -7.61
N VAL A 78 10.68 3.88 -6.57
CA VAL A 78 9.65 4.90 -6.41
C VAL A 78 9.72 5.48 -5.01
N ASN A 79 9.73 6.81 -4.93
CA ASN A 79 9.59 7.52 -3.66
C ASN A 79 8.11 7.86 -3.45
N ILE A 80 7.55 7.41 -2.33
CA ILE A 80 6.13 7.59 -2.00
C ILE A 80 6.00 8.63 -0.89
N THR A 81 5.31 9.72 -1.19
CA THR A 81 5.01 10.79 -0.23
C THR A 81 3.51 10.82 0.05
N LEU A 82 3.13 10.82 1.33
CA LEU A 82 1.73 10.91 1.76
C LEU A 82 1.38 12.33 2.20
N TYR A 83 0.15 12.75 1.92
CA TYR A 83 -0.41 14.05 2.33
C TYR A 83 -1.76 13.84 3.02
N ASN A 84 -2.11 14.73 3.95
CA ASN A 84 -3.45 14.83 4.53
C ASN A 84 -3.94 16.29 4.50
N ASP A 85 -5.07 16.57 5.16
CA ASP A 85 -5.64 17.93 5.22
C ASP A 85 -4.71 18.96 5.89
N GLN A 86 -3.68 18.52 6.61
CA GLN A 86 -2.67 19.35 7.25
C GLN A 86 -1.39 19.50 6.42
N GLY A 87 -1.31 18.90 5.24
CA GLY A 87 -0.16 18.95 4.34
C GLY A 87 0.59 17.62 4.25
N MET A 88 1.88 17.68 3.93
CA MET A 88 2.71 16.48 3.84
C MET A 88 2.78 15.78 5.20
N ILE A 89 2.51 14.48 5.23
CA ILE A 89 2.67 13.64 6.43
C ILE A 89 4.17 13.34 6.55
N PRO A 90 4.88 13.96 7.51
CA PRO A 90 6.30 13.72 7.63
C PRO A 90 6.59 12.29 8.09
N GLY A 91 7.68 11.72 7.60
CA GLY A 91 8.24 10.47 8.10
C GLY A 91 7.82 9.22 7.34
N ARG A 92 8.08 8.07 7.97
CA ARG A 92 8.05 6.72 7.40
C ARG A 92 6.64 6.08 7.46
N SER A 93 5.59 6.85 7.16
CA SER A 93 4.19 6.41 7.33
C SER A 93 3.81 5.27 6.37
N ALA A 94 4.21 5.36 5.10
CA ALA A 94 4.07 4.26 4.13
C ALA A 94 5.00 3.08 4.48
N ASP A 95 6.25 3.36 4.85
CA ASP A 95 7.22 2.33 5.26
C ASP A 95 6.74 1.52 6.46
N SER A 96 6.18 2.18 7.47
CA SER A 96 5.59 1.53 8.65
C SER A 96 4.54 0.50 8.24
N TYR A 97 3.70 0.80 7.26
CA TYR A 97 2.73 -0.16 6.74
C TYR A 97 3.44 -1.39 6.15
N PHE A 98 4.41 -1.19 5.25
CA PHE A 98 5.14 -2.30 4.63
C PHE A 98 5.94 -3.13 5.63
N GLU A 99 6.59 -2.48 6.59
CA GLU A 99 7.33 -3.12 7.67
C GLU A 99 6.39 -3.99 8.52
N ASN A 100 5.26 -3.44 8.95
CA ASN A 100 4.29 -4.15 9.78
C ASN A 100 3.59 -5.29 9.05
N ILE A 101 3.14 -5.08 7.81
CA ILE A 101 2.41 -6.11 7.06
C ILE A 101 3.33 -7.30 6.76
N ASN A 102 4.61 -7.03 6.47
CA ASN A 102 5.60 -8.08 6.23
C ASN A 102 6.02 -8.78 7.53
N GLY A 103 6.25 -8.03 8.61
CA GLY A 103 6.57 -8.59 9.93
C GLY A 103 5.48 -9.51 10.46
N VAL A 104 4.23 -9.04 10.46
CA VAL A 104 3.06 -9.84 10.84
C VAL A 104 2.95 -11.09 9.98
N ARG A 105 3.05 -10.98 8.65
CA ARG A 105 2.97 -12.15 7.76
C ARG A 105 4.09 -13.16 7.97
N ARG A 106 5.29 -12.71 8.34
CA ARG A 106 6.46 -13.56 8.59
C ARG A 106 6.34 -14.30 9.92
N ASP A 107 6.06 -13.56 11.00
CA ASP A 107 6.25 -14.06 12.37
C ASP A 107 4.95 -14.59 12.98
N SER A 108 3.79 -14.12 12.52
CA SER A 108 2.49 -14.58 12.99
C SER A 108 1.42 -14.28 11.93
N PRO A 109 1.20 -15.17 10.92
CA PRO A 109 0.33 -14.95 9.76
C PRO A 109 -1.17 -14.93 10.11
N SER A 110 -1.54 -14.06 11.04
CA SER A 110 -2.89 -13.81 11.49
C SER A 110 -3.58 -12.88 10.52
N LEU A 111 -4.70 -13.36 9.97
CA LEU A 111 -5.57 -12.54 9.13
C LEU A 111 -6.09 -11.32 9.90
N ILE A 112 -6.40 -11.47 11.19
CA ILE A 112 -6.90 -10.37 12.02
C ILE A 112 -5.83 -9.28 12.19
N ALA A 113 -4.60 -9.67 12.51
CA ALA A 113 -3.49 -8.72 12.63
C ALA A 113 -3.20 -8.00 11.30
N THR A 114 -3.23 -8.75 10.18
CA THR A 114 -3.04 -8.19 8.83
C THR A 114 -4.11 -7.15 8.50
N LEU A 115 -5.39 -7.47 8.75
CA LEU A 115 -6.50 -6.56 8.52
C LEU A 115 -6.43 -5.34 9.45
N GLN A 116 -6.00 -5.53 10.70
CA GLN A 116 -5.87 -4.45 11.68
C GLN A 116 -4.81 -3.43 11.26
N VAL A 117 -3.63 -3.90 10.83
CA VAL A 117 -2.56 -3.04 10.28
C VAL A 117 -3.05 -2.30 9.06
N GLN A 118 -3.68 -3.00 8.11
CA GLN A 118 -4.15 -2.41 6.85
C GLN A 118 -5.18 -1.30 7.09
N MET A 119 -6.23 -1.57 7.87
CA MET A 119 -7.26 -0.57 8.16
C MET A 119 -6.72 0.58 9.01
N GLY A 120 -5.77 0.30 9.92
CA GLY A 120 -5.16 1.31 10.76
C GLY A 120 -4.25 2.27 10.02
N HIS A 121 -3.67 1.84 8.89
CA HIS A 121 -2.93 2.68 7.93
C HIS A 121 -3.83 3.24 6.82
N ASP A 122 -5.15 3.29 7.03
CA ASP A 122 -6.11 3.91 6.12
C ASP A 122 -6.22 3.23 4.74
N ILE A 123 -5.91 1.93 4.63
CA ILE A 123 -5.94 1.19 3.36
C ILE A 123 -7.21 0.35 3.23
N TYR A 124 -8.05 0.69 2.25
CA TYR A 124 -9.34 0.04 2.02
C TYR A 124 -9.46 -0.58 0.65
N ARG A 125 -10.18 -1.71 0.55
CA ARG A 125 -10.34 -2.45 -0.69
C ARG A 125 -11.43 -1.86 -1.58
N CYS A 126 -11.16 -1.73 -2.87
CA CYS A 126 -12.10 -1.18 -3.85
C CYS A 126 -13.20 -2.14 -4.29
N ASP A 127 -13.04 -3.45 -4.10
CA ASP A 127 -14.05 -4.46 -4.38
C ASP A 127 -15.13 -4.57 -3.28
N ILE A 128 -15.01 -3.78 -2.22
CA ILE A 128 -15.96 -3.70 -1.12
C ILE A 128 -16.65 -2.33 -1.15
N PRO A 129 -18.00 -2.26 -1.05
CA PRO A 129 -18.72 -0.98 -1.02
C PRO A 129 -18.18 -0.04 0.07
N GLN A 130 -17.93 1.23 -0.27
CA GLN A 130 -17.27 2.17 0.65
C GLN A 130 -18.00 2.32 1.99
N LEU A 131 -19.33 2.36 1.98
CA LEU A 131 -20.12 2.44 3.21
C LEU A 131 -19.90 1.21 4.10
N PHE A 132 -19.77 0.03 3.49
CA PHE A 132 -19.46 -1.19 4.23
C PHE A 132 -18.03 -1.13 4.80
N ASN A 133 -17.03 -0.74 4.02
CA ASN A 133 -15.65 -0.56 4.50
C ASN A 133 -15.60 0.38 5.71
N LEU A 134 -16.31 1.51 5.66
CA LEU A 134 -16.37 2.50 6.74
C LEU A 134 -16.99 1.95 8.03
N MET A 135 -18.13 1.26 7.91
CA MET A 135 -18.83 0.71 9.07
C MET A 135 -18.08 -0.48 9.66
N PHE A 136 -17.64 -1.40 8.81
CA PHE A 136 -16.92 -2.61 9.22
C PHE A 136 -15.58 -2.25 9.86
N SER A 137 -14.78 -1.38 9.26
CA SER A 137 -13.44 -1.07 9.77
C SER A 137 -13.46 -0.48 11.17
N LYS A 138 -14.38 0.45 11.47
CA LYS A 138 -14.49 1.04 12.82
C LYS A 138 -14.84 -0.01 13.87
N VAL A 139 -15.82 -0.86 13.59
CA VAL A 139 -16.25 -1.92 14.53
C VAL A 139 -15.15 -2.96 14.68
N PHE A 140 -14.58 -3.42 13.57
CA PHE A 140 -13.49 -4.38 13.55
C PHE A 140 -12.28 -3.89 14.33
N GLN A 141 -11.84 -2.65 14.12
CA GLN A 141 -10.67 -2.09 14.80
C GLN A 141 -10.82 -2.08 16.32
N LEU A 142 -12.00 -1.70 16.82
CA LEU A 142 -12.28 -1.69 18.26
C LEU A 142 -12.25 -3.10 18.85
N ILE A 143 -12.84 -4.07 18.15
CA ILE A 143 -12.82 -5.48 18.57
C ILE A 143 -11.38 -6.00 18.54
N ALA A 144 -10.65 -5.81 17.45
CA ALA A 144 -9.28 -6.28 17.30
C ALA A 144 -8.36 -5.71 18.41
N LEU A 145 -8.47 -4.41 18.72
CA LEU A 145 -7.75 -3.80 19.86
C LEU A 145 -8.11 -4.46 21.19
N ALA A 146 -9.40 -4.74 21.44
CA ALA A 146 -9.84 -5.41 22.67
C ALA A 146 -9.27 -6.85 22.81
N PHE A 147 -8.97 -7.51 21.69
CA PHE A 147 -8.30 -8.81 21.64
C PHE A 147 -6.76 -8.72 21.55
N GLY A 148 -6.19 -7.52 21.70
CA GLY A 148 -4.74 -7.30 21.77
C GLY A 148 -4.04 -7.13 20.42
N TYR A 149 -4.77 -7.06 19.31
CA TYR A 149 -4.20 -6.76 18.00
C TYR A 149 -3.88 -5.28 17.86
N GLN A 150 -2.67 -4.96 17.41
CA GLN A 150 -2.20 -3.59 17.25
C GLN A 150 -2.34 -3.12 15.81
N ILE A 151 -2.52 -1.80 15.65
CA ILE A 151 -2.47 -1.12 14.33
C ILE A 151 -1.03 -1.07 13.82
N GLN A 152 -0.08 -1.00 14.75
CA GLN A 152 1.35 -0.92 14.50
C GLN A 152 2.08 -1.65 15.63
N TYR A 153 3.06 -2.46 15.26
CA TYR A 153 3.87 -3.31 16.11
C TYR A 153 5.29 -2.73 16.12
N ALA A 154 5.74 -2.29 17.30
CA ALA A 154 7.02 -1.61 17.45
C ALA A 154 8.22 -2.51 17.09
N GLU A 155 8.07 -3.84 17.22
CA GLU A 155 9.08 -4.83 16.85
C GLU A 155 9.36 -4.89 15.33
N TYR A 156 8.44 -4.42 14.50
CA TYR A 156 8.62 -4.38 13.03
C TYR A 156 8.92 -2.98 12.53
N THR A 157 8.52 -1.94 13.26
CA THR A 157 8.73 -0.55 12.85
C THR A 157 10.15 -0.09 13.13
N THR A 158 10.82 0.42 12.10
CA THR A 158 12.08 1.14 12.29
C THR A 158 11.83 2.46 13.04
N PRO A 159 12.55 2.76 14.14
CA PRO A 159 12.39 4.01 14.87
C PRO A 159 12.59 5.24 13.98
N VAL A 160 11.77 6.28 14.18
CA VAL A 160 11.98 7.59 13.54
C VAL A 160 13.18 8.24 14.23
N VAL A 161 14.26 8.48 13.49
CA VAL A 161 15.48 9.16 13.97
C VAL A 161 15.36 10.66 13.73
#